data_AF-A0AAQ1GN91-F1
#
_entry.id   AF-A0AAQ1GN91-F1
#
_cell.length_a   1.000
_cell.length_b   1.000
_cell.length_c   1.000
_cell.angle_alpha   90.00
_cell.angle_beta   90.00
_cell.angle_gamma   90.00
#
_symmetry.space_group_name_H-M   'P 1'
#
loop_
_entity.id
_entity.type
_entity.pdbx_description
1 polymer ?
#
loop_
_entity_poly.entity_id
_entity_poly.type
_entity_poly.pdbx_seq_one_letter_code
_entity_poly.pdbx_strand_id
1 'polypeptide(L)'
;MNSADGSLFVVSPHLDDAVFGCATLLAAQPGATVCTVFAGTPRAPQIQPWDEAAGFSDSSEAMRARTLGRTRDSPAISRRPVWRTAFCSHFGEGFTRAL
;
A
#
# COMPACT_ATOMS: atom_id res chain seq x y z
N MET A 1 22.79 -12.02 -26.44
CA MET A 1 21.42 -11.51 -26.20
C MET A 1 21.47 -10.72 -24.90
N ASN A 2 21.48 -9.39 -24.99
CA ASN A 2 21.51 -8.50 -23.84
C ASN A 2 20.09 -8.45 -23.26
N SER A 3 19.80 -9.29 -22.28
CA SER A 3 18.62 -9.08 -21.45
C SER A 3 18.92 -7.85 -20.61
N ALA A 4 18.50 -6.67 -21.07
CA ALA A 4 18.24 -5.57 -20.15
C ALA A 4 17.05 -6.05 -19.29
N ASP A 5 17.34 -6.86 -18.29
CA ASP A 5 16.37 -7.39 -17.34
C ASP A 5 15.96 -6.21 -16.44
N GLY A 6 15.08 -5.37 -17.00
CA GLY A 6 14.64 -4.15 -16.37
C GLY A 6 13.90 -4.48 -15.10
N SER A 7 14.40 -4.00 -13.96
CA SER A 7 13.68 -4.08 -12.69
C SER A 7 12.38 -3.28 -12.78
N LEU A 8 11.23 -3.96 -12.81
CA LEU A 8 9.91 -3.33 -12.77
C LEU A 8 9.66 -2.73 -11.38
N PHE A 9 9.43 -1.41 -11.33
CA PHE A 9 9.08 -0.69 -10.10
C PHE A 9 7.73 0.00 -10.28
N VAL A 10 6.75 -0.37 -9.47
CA VAL A 10 5.38 0.17 -9.52
C VAL A 10 5.13 1.07 -8.31
N VAL A 11 4.69 2.30 -8.56
CA VAL A 11 4.24 3.22 -7.51
C VAL A 11 2.71 3.14 -7.44
N SER A 12 2.22 2.71 -6.29
CA SER A 12 0.80 2.47 -6.00
C SER A 12 0.33 3.52 -4.99
N PRO A 13 -0.70 4.32 -5.26
CA PRO A 13 -1.23 5.25 -4.26
C PRO A 13 -1.77 4.50 -3.02
N HIS A 14 -2.66 3.53 -3.21
CA HIS A 14 -3.33 2.80 -2.13
C HIS A 14 -2.94 1.31 -2.06
N LEU A 15 -3.39 0.66 -0.98
CA LEU A 15 -3.16 -0.75 -0.66
C LEU A 15 -4.06 -1.67 -1.49
N ASP A 16 -3.88 -1.70 -2.81
CA ASP A 16 -4.66 -2.52 -3.76
C ASP A 16 -4.47 -2.03 -5.21
N ASP A 17 -4.25 -0.74 -5.43
CA ASP A 17 -4.15 -0.13 -6.77
C ASP A 17 -3.22 -0.90 -7.73
N ALA A 18 -2.04 -1.36 -7.28
CA ALA A 18 -1.13 -2.13 -8.12
C ALA A 18 -1.68 -3.52 -8.49
N VAL A 19 -2.41 -4.17 -7.59
CA VAL A 19 -3.04 -5.47 -7.86
C VAL A 19 -4.17 -5.28 -8.86
N PHE A 20 -5.08 -4.34 -8.63
CA PHE A 20 -6.19 -4.09 -9.55
C PHE A 20 -5.74 -3.48 -10.89
N GLY A 21 -4.69 -2.65 -10.88
CA GLY A 21 -4.20 -1.95 -12.06
C GLY A 21 -3.29 -2.78 -12.95
N CYS A 22 -2.46 -3.68 -12.39
CA CYS A 22 -1.45 -4.38 -13.17
C CYS A 22 -1.02 -5.77 -12.63
N ALA A 23 -1.89 -6.51 -11.93
CA ALA A 23 -1.57 -7.85 -11.41
C ALA A 23 -0.94 -8.79 -12.44
N THR A 24 -1.44 -8.84 -13.68
CA THR A 24 -0.88 -9.71 -14.73
C THR A 24 0.57 -9.36 -15.07
N LEU A 25 0.91 -8.06 -15.11
CA LEU A 25 2.28 -7.60 -15.35
C LEU A 25 3.20 -7.94 -14.16
N LEU A 26 2.71 -7.75 -12.94
CA LEU A 26 3.44 -8.11 -11.72
C LEU A 26 3.70 -9.63 -11.67
N ALA A 27 2.73 -10.46 -12.06
CA ALA A 27 2.88 -11.90 -12.13
C ALA A 27 3.90 -12.35 -13.20
N ALA A 28 4.01 -11.59 -14.30
CA ALA A 28 4.98 -11.86 -15.37
C ALA A 28 6.41 -11.41 -15.03
N GLN A 29 6.61 -10.57 -14.00
CA GLN A 29 7.92 -10.10 -13.56
C GLN A 29 8.17 -10.45 -12.08
N PRO A 30 8.67 -11.66 -11.76
CA PRO A 30 8.91 -12.11 -10.39
C PRO A 30 9.88 -11.23 -9.57
N GLY A 31 10.70 -10.40 -10.23
CA GLY A 31 11.59 -9.43 -9.60
C GLY A 31 10.97 -8.04 -9.35
N ALA A 32 9.69 -7.86 -9.66
CA ALA A 32 9.04 -6.56 -9.54
C ALA A 32 8.95 -6.07 -8.10
N THR A 33 9.03 -4.76 -7.91
CA THR A 33 8.87 -4.09 -6.63
C THR A 33 7.67 -3.17 -6.66
N VAL A 34 6.79 -3.26 -5.66
CA VAL A 34 5.63 -2.36 -5.50
C VAL A 34 5.85 -1.45 -4.30
N CYS A 35 5.81 -0.14 -4.54
CA CYS A 35 5.87 0.90 -3.54
C CYS A 35 4.48 1.51 -3.32
N THR A 36 3.88 1.24 -2.17
CA THR A 36 2.58 1.84 -1.80
C THR A 36 2.79 3.12 -1.00
N VAL A 37 2.31 4.25 -1.54
CA VAL A 37 2.52 5.59 -0.96
C VAL A 37 1.68 5.79 0.31
N PHE A 38 0.37 5.51 0.25
CA PHE A 38 -0.56 5.76 1.35
C PHE A 38 -0.81 4.54 2.25
N ALA A 39 0.28 3.89 2.70
CA ALA A 39 0.23 2.69 3.55
C ALA A 39 0.38 2.98 5.07
N GLY A 40 0.40 4.25 5.48
CA GLY A 40 0.56 4.65 6.87
C GLY A 40 -0.73 4.53 7.70
N THR A 41 -0.61 4.15 8.97
CA THR A 41 -1.71 4.28 9.94
C THR A 41 -1.63 5.66 10.61
N PRO A 42 -2.76 6.38 10.77
CA PRO A 42 -2.80 7.62 11.52
C PRO A 42 -2.31 7.46 12.95
N ARG A 43 -1.75 8.53 13.52
CA ARG A 43 -1.36 8.51 14.95
C ARG A 43 -2.59 8.45 15.87
N ALA A 44 -3.64 9.18 15.51
CA ALA A 44 -4.92 9.15 16.22
C ALA A 44 -5.96 8.46 15.31
N PRO A 45 -6.75 7.50 15.82
CA PRO A 45 -7.84 6.92 15.05
C PRO A 45 -8.78 8.01 14.55
N GLN A 46 -9.21 7.86 13.31
CA GLN A 46 -10.19 8.73 12.68
C GLN A 46 -11.37 7.88 12.24
N ILE A 47 -12.56 8.44 12.33
CA ILE A 47 -13.79 7.80 11.86
C ILE A 47 -14.23 8.59 10.65
N GLN A 48 -14.32 7.92 9.51
CA GLN A 48 -14.81 8.52 8.27
C GLN A 48 -15.94 7.65 7.69
N PRO A 49 -16.80 8.21 6.82
CA PRO A 49 -17.94 7.48 6.28
C PRO A 49 -17.57 6.16 5.59
N TRP A 50 -16.38 6.09 5.00
CA TRP A 50 -15.89 4.88 4.34
C TRP A 50 -15.34 3.82 5.30
N ASP A 51 -14.94 4.19 6.52
CA ASP A 51 -14.55 3.21 7.54
C ASP A 51 -15.81 2.44 7.96
N GLU A 52 -16.89 3.17 8.26
CA GLU A 52 -18.21 2.58 8.56
C GLU A 52 -18.77 1.78 7.39
N ALA A 53 -18.74 2.33 6.17
CA ALA A 53 -19.24 1.64 4.98
C ALA A 53 -18.46 0.33 4.68
N ALA A 54 -17.19 0.26 5.08
CA ALA A 54 -16.37 -0.94 4.97
C ALA A 54 -16.50 -1.89 6.19
N GLY A 55 -17.34 -1.54 7.17
CA GLY A 55 -17.57 -2.33 8.38
C GLY A 55 -16.48 -2.19 9.44
N PHE A 56 -15.67 -1.13 9.39
CA PHE A 56 -14.63 -0.83 10.37
C PHE A 56 -15.08 0.24 11.36
N SER A 57 -14.65 0.08 12.61
CA SER A 57 -14.95 1.03 13.69
C SER A 57 -14.16 2.32 13.56
N ASP A 58 -12.93 2.26 13.02
CA ASP A 58 -12.06 3.40 12.77
C ASP A 58 -10.97 3.09 11.72
N SER A 59 -10.21 4.12 11.35
CA SER A 59 -9.10 4.04 10.41
C SER A 59 -7.95 3.13 10.88
N SER A 60 -7.79 2.90 12.19
CA SER A 60 -6.77 1.98 12.71
C SER A 60 -7.17 0.52 12.46
N GLU A 61 -8.45 0.19 12.67
CA GLU A 61 -9.00 -1.11 12.31
C GLU A 61 -8.91 -1.36 10.81
N ALA A 62 -9.34 -0.39 9.99
CA ALA A 62 -9.27 -0.47 8.54
C ALA A 62 -7.82 -0.71 8.06
N MET A 63 -6.84 0.04 8.58
CA MET A 63 -5.45 -0.11 8.18
C MET A 63 -4.82 -1.42 8.66
N ARG A 64 -5.20 -1.92 9.85
CA ARG A 64 -4.80 -3.27 10.30
C ARG A 64 -5.31 -4.32 9.32
N ALA A 65 -6.60 -4.30 8.99
CA ALA A 65 -7.21 -5.26 8.08
C ALA A 65 -6.54 -5.25 6.69
N ARG A 66 -6.36 -4.06 6.08
CA ARG A 66 -5.71 -3.90 4.77
C ARG A 66 -4.26 -4.37 4.76
N THR A 67 -3.52 -4.12 5.85
CA THR A 67 -2.14 -4.59 5.99
C THR A 67 -2.06 -6.10 6.16
N LEU A 68 -2.97 -6.70 6.94
CA LEU A 68 -3.07 -8.16 7.06
C LEU A 68 -3.45 -8.81 5.72
N GLY A 69 -4.40 -8.25 4.97
CA GLY A 69 -4.77 -8.72 3.63
C GLY A 69 -3.57 -8.77 2.69
N ARG A 70 -2.76 -7.71 2.67
CA ARG A 70 -1.49 -7.66 1.90
C ARG A 70 -0.53 -8.79 2.24
N THR A 71 -0.47 -9.23 3.50
CA THR A 71 0.43 -10.33 3.90
C THR A 71 -0.04 -11.71 3.46
N ARG A 72 -1.34 -11.89 3.16
CA ARG A 72 -1.93 -13.17 2.80
C ARG A 72 -1.99 -13.43 1.29
N ASP A 73 -2.17 -12.39 0.48
CA ASP A 73 -2.45 -12.55 -0.98
C ASP A 73 -1.24 -12.41 -1.91
N SER A 74 0.01 -12.39 -1.42
CA SER A 74 1.20 -12.17 -2.28
C SER A 74 2.15 -13.38 -2.34
N PRO A 75 2.31 -14.04 -3.51
CA PRO A 75 3.40 -14.99 -3.72
C PRO A 75 4.70 -14.21 -3.87
N ALA A 76 5.57 -14.28 -2.86
CA ALA A 76 6.99 -13.88 -2.89
C ALA A 76 7.36 -12.65 -3.76
N ILE A 77 6.59 -11.57 -3.71
CA ILE A 77 7.08 -10.24 -4.15
C ILE A 77 8.19 -9.86 -3.19
N SER A 78 9.39 -9.65 -3.73
CA SER A 78 10.58 -9.34 -2.94
C SER A 78 10.27 -8.21 -1.95
N ARG A 79 10.49 -8.52 -0.67
CA ARG A 79 10.31 -7.61 0.46
C ARG A 79 11.30 -6.46 0.34
N ARG A 80 10.88 -5.34 -0.25
CA ARG A 80 11.29 -3.96 0.08
C ARG A 80 10.48 -3.00 -0.81
N PRO A 81 9.67 -2.11 -0.21
CA PRO A 81 10.22 -0.79 0.04
C PRO A 81 9.81 -0.25 1.43
N VAL A 82 10.73 0.46 2.07
CA VAL A 82 10.42 1.32 3.21
C VAL A 82 10.59 2.75 2.73
N TRP A 83 9.48 3.42 2.49
CA TRP A 83 9.40 4.87 2.63
C TRP A 83 8.11 5.16 3.38
N ARG A 84 8.25 5.34 4.70
CA ARG A 84 7.21 5.92 5.54
C ARG A 84 7.03 7.37 5.09
N THR A 85 5.93 7.67 4.42
CA THR A 85 5.00 8.77 4.75
C THR A 85 4.07 9.02 3.57
N ALA A 86 2.78 8.72 3.72
CA ALA A 86 1.71 9.69 3.91
C ALA A 86 0.47 8.86 4.28
N PHE A 87 -0.39 9.39 5.14
CA PHE A 87 -1.74 8.88 5.22
C PHE A 87 -2.51 9.39 4.00
N CYS A 88 -3.50 8.64 3.51
CA CYS A 88 -4.28 9.03 2.34
C CYS A 88 -4.76 10.49 2.50
N SER A 89 -4.64 11.30 1.45
CA SER A 89 -4.93 12.74 1.45
C SER A 89 -6.39 13.12 1.81
N HIS A 90 -7.24 12.13 2.08
CA HIS A 90 -8.63 12.30 2.52
C HIS A 90 -8.81 12.60 4.01
N PHE A 91 -7.72 12.68 4.78
CA PHE A 91 -7.78 12.90 6.21
C PHE A 91 -7.01 14.17 6.59
N GLY A 92 -7.70 15.10 7.27
CA GLY A 92 -7.21 16.45 7.58
C GLY A 92 -5.86 16.52 8.30
N GLU A 93 -5.18 17.65 8.10
CA GLU A 93 -3.75 17.86 8.36
C GLU A 93 -3.23 17.44 9.75
N GLY A 94 -2.01 16.91 9.76
CA GLY A 94 -1.21 16.76 10.98
C GLY A 94 -0.12 15.69 10.88
N PHE A 95 0.98 15.96 10.15
CA PHE A 95 2.19 15.12 10.26
C PHE A 95 3.47 15.95 10.27
N THR A 96 4.29 15.72 11.30
CA THR A 96 5.69 16.12 11.34
C THR A 96 6.54 15.02 10.72
N ARG A 97 7.48 15.41 9.85
CA ARG A 97 8.58 14.58 9.34
C ARG A 97 9.23 13.78 10.48
N ALA A 98 9.33 12.46 10.33
CA ALA A 98 10.35 11.68 11.01
C ALA A 98 11.44 11.39 9.98
N LEU A 99 12.60 12.03 10.17
CA LEU A 99 13.86 11.68 9.50
C LEU A 99 14.28 10.26 9.88
#